data_AF-A0A954FZ48-F1
#
_entry.id   AF-A0A954FZ48-F1
#
_cell.length_a   1.000
_cell.length_b   1.000
_cell.length_c   1.000
_cell.angle_alpha   90.00
_cell.angle_beta   90.00
_cell.angle_gamma   90.00
#
_symmetry.space_group_name_H-M   'P 1'
#
loop_
_entity.id
_entity.type
_entity.pdbx_description
1 polymer ?
#
loop_
_entity_poly.entity_id
_entity_poly.type
_entity_poly.pdbx_seq_one_letter_code
_entity_poly.pdbx_strand_id
1 'polypeptide(L)'
;MLYQERIASPNGEDFLFVFYQPDQGVYVLLQYNVIEQKLDTPLICHGFARFEGGELICFSGQDEPQKHHMIQLWKTPYISDSFQVPHKTDSYLNKIGNKDVVRGMAECHELLNLIYRKDAYENLYVDLVKQTSAVLDSYFWINHKETFALGEVVLEIRKAAEAAVTEYEKVLQLRQNTKKTTADIETQTKNAFTNIDHRRFDKIDDFVQSLASLRSLRGDVISLRDLRYVDHSLVDRLEKSVGERTEKLATRCVSFLLREDALKPYTDRIAAATQQIEDVQKVADARKVEQEIEASSSELEMLIEIVSNLKVEDTTQRTAIIDNISTNFSKINQARASLKRRIKELMSVEGVAEFNAQIKLLNQGVVNYLDVSDSPEKCDDFLTKLMIQVEELEGRFSEFDEFVEQLTEKREEIYAAFETRKLAIVESRNKRANSLAKSADRILTGIKSRAEQLKSINEINGYFASDLMIDKVRDIVRQLGELQDTVKVDDIQSRLKSIREDSVRQLKDRQELFVDGE
;
A
#
# COMPACT_ATOMS: atom_id res chain seq x y z
N MET A 1 55.94 13.23 -31.04
CA MET A 1 54.84 14.20 -31.00
C MET A 1 54.77 14.87 -29.63
N LEU A 2 54.96 16.18 -29.58
CA LEU A 2 54.91 17.01 -28.37
C LEU A 2 53.70 17.94 -28.45
N TYR A 3 52.95 18.11 -27.36
CA TYR A 3 51.90 19.12 -27.29
C TYR A 3 52.52 20.52 -27.30
N GLN A 4 52.02 21.38 -28.17
CA GLN A 4 52.51 22.75 -28.29
C GLN A 4 51.51 23.74 -27.69
N GLU A 5 50.27 23.73 -28.17
CA GLU A 5 49.24 24.65 -27.70
C GLU A 5 47.82 24.14 -27.96
N ARG A 6 46.86 24.80 -27.28
CA ARG A 6 45.43 24.61 -27.48
C ARG A 6 44.82 25.97 -27.79
N ILE A 7 44.18 26.07 -28.94
CA ILE A 7 43.46 27.27 -29.37
C ILE A 7 41.97 27.01 -29.18
N ALA A 8 41.32 27.87 -28.40
CA ALA A 8 39.87 27.84 -28.24
C ALA A 8 39.23 28.76 -29.28
N SER A 9 38.20 28.27 -29.96
CA SER A 9 37.37 29.12 -30.79
C SER A 9 36.49 30.03 -29.92
N PRO A 10 36.25 31.29 -30.31
CA PRO A 10 35.30 32.17 -29.63
C PRO A 10 33.84 31.68 -29.67
N ASN A 11 33.50 30.76 -30.58
CA ASN A 11 32.20 30.08 -30.55
C ASN A 11 32.05 29.11 -29.36
N GLY A 12 33.11 28.83 -28.59
CA GLY A 12 33.07 27.93 -27.46
C GLY A 12 32.88 26.44 -27.78
N GLU A 13 32.64 26.09 -29.05
CA GLU A 13 32.36 24.74 -29.55
C GLU A 13 33.63 23.99 -29.95
N ASP A 14 34.60 24.69 -30.51
CA ASP A 14 35.76 24.06 -31.17
C ASP A 14 37.07 24.36 -30.45
N PHE A 15 37.88 23.32 -30.32
CA PHE A 15 39.27 23.40 -29.86
C PHE A 15 40.22 22.84 -30.90
N LEU A 16 41.26 23.61 -31.24
CA LEU A 16 42.40 23.12 -32.01
C LEU A 16 43.52 22.74 -31.05
N PHE A 17 43.91 21.47 -31.04
CA PHE A 17 45.11 21.01 -30.37
C PHE A 17 46.24 20.89 -31.37
N VAL A 18 47.36 21.55 -31.10
CA VAL A 18 48.54 21.58 -31.96
C VAL A 18 49.61 20.71 -31.36
N PHE A 19 50.08 19.74 -32.13
CA PHE A 19 51.20 18.88 -31.78
C PHE A 19 52.33 19.05 -32.78
N TYR A 20 53.57 19.02 -32.30
CA TYR A 20 54.77 19.17 -33.12
C TYR A 20 55.75 18.01 -32.90
N GLN A 21 56.37 17.54 -33.98
CA GLN A 21 57.45 16.56 -33.96
C GLN A 21 58.74 17.17 -34.50
N PRO A 22 59.70 17.52 -33.62
CA PRO A 22 60.94 18.19 -34.01
C PRO A 22 61.77 17.43 -35.04
N ASP A 23 61.89 16.11 -34.90
CA ASP A 23 62.78 15.29 -35.73
C ASP A 23 62.39 15.26 -37.23
N GLN A 24 61.10 15.45 -37.52
CA GLN A 24 60.55 15.42 -38.88
C GLN A 24 60.00 16.77 -39.34
N GLY A 25 59.96 17.78 -38.45
CA GLY A 25 59.34 19.07 -38.75
C GLY A 25 57.84 19.00 -39.02
N VAL A 26 57.14 18.00 -38.49
CA VAL A 26 55.71 17.75 -38.75
C VAL A 26 54.84 18.31 -37.63
N TYR A 27 53.75 18.96 -38.03
CA TYR A 27 52.64 19.40 -37.20
C TYR A 27 51.42 18.52 -37.42
N VAL A 28 50.72 18.21 -36.34
CA VAL A 28 49.40 17.58 -36.35
C VAL A 28 48.42 18.51 -35.65
N LEU A 29 47.42 18.96 -36.40
CA LEU A 29 46.35 19.81 -35.90
C LEU A 29 45.09 18.96 -35.72
N LEU A 30 44.64 18.83 -34.47
CA LEU A 30 43.46 18.07 -34.10
C LEU A 30 42.33 19.02 -33.73
N GLN A 31 41.26 19.01 -34.52
CA GLN A 31 40.04 19.77 -34.24
C GLN A 31 39.11 18.90 -33.41
N TYR A 32 38.67 19.42 -32.27
CA TYR A 32 37.74 18.75 -31.37
C TYR A 32 36.49 19.61 -31.20
N ASN A 33 35.33 19.03 -31.50
CA ASN A 33 34.04 19.68 -31.26
C ASN A 33 33.44 19.17 -29.95
N VAL A 34 33.11 20.09 -29.05
CA VAL A 34 32.59 19.81 -27.70
C VAL A 34 31.17 19.24 -27.75
N ILE A 35 30.33 19.69 -28.69
CA ILE A 35 28.94 19.26 -28.80
C ILE A 35 28.86 17.83 -29.33
N GLU A 36 29.53 17.57 -30.45
CA GLU A 36 29.58 16.23 -31.06
C GLU A 36 30.51 15.26 -30.30
N GLN A 37 31.31 15.77 -29.36
CA GLN A 37 32.35 15.03 -28.63
C GLN A 37 33.29 14.25 -29.56
N LYS A 38 33.63 14.82 -30.72
CA LYS A 38 34.32 14.13 -31.80
C LYS A 38 35.57 14.88 -32.23
N LEU A 39 36.61 14.10 -32.58
CA LEU A 39 37.79 14.58 -33.27
C LEU A 39 37.57 14.49 -34.78
N ASP A 40 37.84 15.57 -35.49
CA ASP A 40 37.88 15.58 -36.95
C ASP A 40 39.17 14.94 -37.48
N THR A 41 39.18 14.70 -38.79
CA THR A 41 40.35 14.17 -39.50
C THR A 41 41.58 15.05 -39.21
N PRO A 42 42.65 14.49 -38.63
CA PRO A 42 43.85 15.25 -38.29
C PRO A 42 44.45 15.94 -39.52
N LEU A 43 44.73 17.24 -39.41
CA LEU A 43 45.47 17.97 -40.44
C LEU A 43 46.96 17.82 -40.18
N ILE A 44 47.63 17.05 -41.05
CA ILE A 44 49.07 16.83 -40.98
C ILE A 44 49.75 17.79 -41.95
N CYS A 45 50.65 18.62 -41.44
CA CYS A 45 51.36 19.64 -42.23
C CYS A 45 52.81 19.82 -41.71
N HIS A 46 53.65 20.51 -42.47
CA HIS A 46 55.04 20.82 -42.11
C HIS A 46 55.22 22.30 -41.69
N GLY A 47 54.15 23.09 -41.82
CA GLY A 47 54.05 24.45 -41.32
C GLY A 47 52.62 24.95 -41.50
N PHE A 48 52.20 25.86 -40.63
CA PHE A 48 50.90 26.50 -40.74
C PHE A 48 50.94 27.96 -40.29
N ALA A 49 49.99 28.75 -40.77
CA ALA A 49 49.78 30.13 -40.34
C ALA A 49 48.28 30.39 -40.16
N ARG A 50 47.93 31.09 -39.08
CA ARG A 50 46.55 31.47 -38.74
C ARG A 50 46.38 32.98 -38.89
N PHE A 51 45.27 33.39 -39.47
CA PHE A 51 44.92 34.79 -39.66
C PHE A 51 43.74 35.19 -38.77
N GLU A 52 43.59 36.50 -38.55
CA GLU A 52 42.61 37.05 -37.59
C GLU A 52 41.17 36.66 -37.93
N GLY A 53 40.84 36.52 -39.22
CA GLY A 53 39.52 36.13 -39.71
C GLY A 53 39.24 34.63 -39.67
N GLY A 54 40.13 33.82 -39.09
CA GLY A 54 39.95 32.36 -39.00
C GLY A 54 40.43 31.59 -40.22
N GLU A 55 41.10 32.23 -41.18
CA GLU A 55 41.83 31.53 -42.23
C GLU A 55 43.03 30.78 -41.64
N LEU A 56 43.16 29.50 -41.99
CA LEU A 56 44.28 28.64 -41.63
C LEU A 56 44.95 28.17 -42.93
N ILE A 57 46.22 28.54 -43.09
CA ILE A 57 47.05 28.10 -44.20
C ILE A 57 47.91 26.95 -43.72
N CYS A 58 47.85 25.81 -44.41
CA CYS A 58 48.68 24.65 -44.14
C CYS A 58 49.61 24.39 -45.33
N PHE A 59 50.89 24.22 -45.02
CA PHE A 59 51.92 23.78 -45.96
C PHE A 59 52.26 22.32 -45.69
N SER A 60 52.18 21.49 -46.72
CA SER A 60 52.61 20.10 -46.65
C SER A 60 53.82 19.89 -47.54
N GLY A 61 54.98 19.66 -46.90
CA GLY A 61 56.20 19.21 -47.56
C GLY A 61 56.02 17.82 -48.19
N GLN A 62 56.80 17.57 -49.24
CA GLN A 62 56.95 16.26 -49.87
C GLN A 62 58.35 15.73 -49.53
N ASP A 63 58.51 14.41 -49.47
CA ASP A 63 59.80 13.78 -49.15
C ASP A 63 60.87 14.04 -50.23
N GLU A 64 60.44 14.32 -51.47
CA GLU A 64 61.32 14.65 -52.59
C GLU A 64 61.30 16.16 -52.91
N PRO A 65 62.45 16.77 -53.24
CA PRO A 65 62.52 18.17 -53.67
C PRO A 65 61.70 18.45 -54.93
N GLN A 66 60.84 19.47 -54.89
CA GLN A 66 59.99 19.87 -56.02
C GLN A 66 60.03 21.38 -56.24
N LYS A 67 59.73 21.82 -57.47
CA LYS A 67 59.68 23.25 -57.84
C LYS A 67 58.35 23.93 -57.49
N HIS A 68 57.28 23.15 -57.32
CA HIS A 68 55.95 23.64 -57.02
C HIS A 68 55.44 22.93 -55.78
N HIS A 69 54.92 23.70 -54.82
CA HIS A 69 54.35 23.16 -53.58
C HIS A 69 52.88 23.53 -53.48
N MET A 70 52.07 22.59 -53.01
CA MET A 70 50.65 22.82 -52.74
C MET A 70 50.49 23.46 -51.36
N ILE A 71 49.69 24.53 -51.31
CA ILE A 71 49.28 25.18 -50.08
C ILE A 71 47.78 24.99 -49.94
N GLN A 72 47.32 24.55 -48.77
CA GLN A 72 45.91 24.38 -48.47
C GLN A 72 45.42 25.58 -47.64
N LEU A 73 44.31 26.17 -48.06
CA LEU A 73 43.63 27.22 -47.34
C LEU A 73 42.34 26.66 -46.75
N TRP A 74 42.23 26.70 -45.43
CA TRP A 74 41.06 26.30 -44.68
C TRP A 74 40.39 27.53 -44.07
N LYS A 75 39.05 27.56 -44.10
CA LYS A 75 38.28 28.50 -43.28
C LYS A 75 37.91 27.78 -41.99
N THR A 76 38.38 28.31 -40.86
CA THR A 76 38.26 27.67 -39.54
C THR A 76 37.56 28.59 -38.55
N PRO A 77 36.99 28.04 -37.46
CA PRO A 77 36.33 28.84 -36.43
C PRO A 77 37.31 29.61 -35.51
N TYR A 78 38.63 29.36 -35.62
CA TYR A 78 39.67 29.90 -34.74
C TYR A 78 40.08 31.35 -35.07
N ILE A 79 39.16 32.29 -34.91
CA ILE A 79 39.40 33.72 -35.12
C ILE A 79 40.22 34.36 -33.97
N SER A 80 40.76 35.55 -34.19
CA SER A 80 41.43 36.34 -33.14
C SER A 80 40.42 37.02 -32.20
N ASP A 81 40.80 37.26 -30.94
CA ASP A 81 39.99 38.04 -29.97
C ASP A 81 39.71 39.47 -30.46
N SER A 82 40.56 40.01 -31.34
CA SER A 82 40.40 41.33 -31.98
C SER A 82 39.41 41.34 -33.15
N PHE A 83 39.03 40.17 -33.68
CA PHE A 83 38.17 40.05 -34.86
C PHE A 83 36.69 40.08 -34.46
N GLN A 84 36.00 41.17 -34.80
CA GLN A 84 34.57 41.32 -34.49
C GLN A 84 33.71 40.52 -35.47
N VAL A 85 33.16 39.39 -35.01
CA VAL A 85 32.09 38.70 -35.74
C VAL A 85 30.79 39.48 -35.55
N PRO A 86 30.08 39.86 -36.64
CA PRO A 86 28.77 40.48 -36.53
C PRO A 86 27.81 39.52 -35.82
N HIS A 87 27.29 39.89 -34.65
CA HIS A 87 26.32 39.10 -33.91
C HIS A 87 25.11 39.95 -33.51
N LYS A 88 23.93 39.30 -33.40
CA LYS A 88 22.70 39.96 -32.96
C LYS A 88 22.75 40.14 -31.45
N THR A 89 22.78 41.39 -31.01
CA THR A 89 22.97 41.74 -29.59
C THR A 89 21.73 41.50 -28.71
N ASP A 90 20.54 41.35 -29.31
CA ASP A 90 19.26 41.51 -28.62
C ASP A 90 18.45 40.21 -28.41
N SER A 91 19.12 39.06 -28.26
CA SER A 91 18.48 37.76 -28.01
C SER A 91 18.67 37.29 -26.56
N TYR A 92 17.68 36.59 -26.00
CA TYR A 92 17.79 35.93 -24.69
C TYR A 92 18.98 34.94 -24.63
N LEU A 93 19.23 34.21 -25.73
CA LEU A 93 20.39 33.30 -25.85
C LEU A 93 21.73 34.03 -25.70
N ASN A 94 21.81 35.30 -26.14
CA ASN A 94 23.01 36.11 -25.98
C ASN A 94 23.29 36.46 -24.51
N LYS A 95 22.24 36.55 -23.68
CA LYS A 95 22.37 36.86 -22.24
C LYS A 95 22.88 35.68 -21.42
N ILE A 96 22.60 34.44 -21.85
CA ILE A 96 23.08 33.20 -21.21
C ILE A 96 24.60 33.07 -21.39
N GLY A 97 25.08 33.38 -22.59
CA GLY A 97 26.49 33.27 -22.95
C GLY A 97 26.79 31.97 -23.67
N ASN A 98 27.58 32.08 -24.74
CA ASN A 98 27.77 31.00 -25.70
C ASN A 98 28.39 29.73 -25.06
N LYS A 99 29.36 29.88 -24.16
CA LYS A 99 30.01 28.75 -23.47
C LYS A 99 29.03 27.89 -22.67
N ASP A 100 28.01 28.50 -22.07
CA ASP A 100 27.03 27.79 -21.25
C ASP A 100 26.01 27.05 -22.14
N VAL A 101 25.60 27.69 -23.25
CA VAL A 101 24.76 27.06 -24.29
C VAL A 101 25.46 25.83 -24.89
N VAL A 102 26.73 25.96 -25.25
CA VAL A 102 27.52 24.86 -25.82
C VAL A 102 27.65 23.70 -24.85
N ARG A 103 27.86 23.97 -23.54
CA ARG A 103 27.94 22.92 -22.53
C ARG A 103 26.60 22.18 -22.38
N GLY A 104 25.49 22.93 -22.34
CA GLY A 104 24.15 22.34 -22.33
C GLY A 104 23.89 21.48 -23.57
N MET A 105 24.26 21.97 -24.77
CA MET A 105 24.14 21.21 -26.01
C MET A 105 24.96 19.92 -26.01
N ALA A 106 26.18 19.96 -25.47
CA ALA A 106 27.05 18.77 -25.36
C ALA A 106 26.47 17.70 -24.42
N GLU A 107 25.93 18.09 -23.26
CA GLU A 107 25.28 17.15 -22.34
C GLU A 107 23.96 16.59 -22.90
N CYS A 108 23.20 17.40 -23.65
CA CYS A 108 22.05 16.91 -24.41
C CYS A 108 22.46 15.95 -25.54
N HIS A 109 23.62 16.15 -26.17
CA HIS A 109 24.13 15.23 -27.17
C HIS A 109 24.55 13.89 -26.55
N GLU A 110 25.14 13.90 -25.36
CA GLU A 110 25.40 12.69 -24.58
C GLU A 110 24.10 11.94 -24.26
N LEU A 111 23.03 12.65 -23.88
CA LEU A 111 21.71 12.08 -23.67
C LEU A 111 21.17 11.39 -24.95
N LEU A 112 21.33 12.02 -26.12
CA LEU A 112 20.94 11.41 -27.40
C LEU A 112 21.74 10.12 -27.67
N ASN A 113 23.04 10.13 -27.39
CA ASN A 113 23.89 8.94 -27.56
C ASN A 113 23.44 7.77 -26.66
N LEU A 114 23.00 8.06 -25.43
CA LEU A 114 22.40 7.07 -24.55
C LEU A 114 21.08 6.53 -25.13
N ILE A 115 20.21 7.40 -25.64
CA ILE A 115 18.91 7.02 -26.22
C ILE A 115 19.07 6.14 -27.47
N TYR A 116 20.05 6.44 -28.33
CA TYR A 116 20.28 5.71 -29.58
C TYR A 116 21.13 4.44 -29.44
N ARG A 117 21.53 4.08 -28.22
CA ARG A 117 22.30 2.87 -27.97
C ARG A 117 21.43 1.63 -28.23
N LYS A 118 21.84 0.78 -29.18
CA LYS A 118 21.07 -0.40 -29.60
C LYS A 118 21.03 -1.50 -28.55
N ASP A 119 22.08 -1.61 -27.74
CA ASP A 119 22.18 -2.61 -26.68
C ASP A 119 21.79 -1.96 -25.34
N ALA A 120 20.53 -2.14 -24.95
CA ALA A 120 20.08 -1.80 -23.62
C ALA A 120 20.76 -2.73 -22.60
N TYR A 121 21.83 -2.24 -21.99
CA TYR A 121 22.45 -2.90 -20.84
C TYR A 121 21.63 -2.64 -19.57
N GLU A 122 21.85 -3.45 -18.54
CA GLU A 122 21.09 -3.48 -17.28
C GLU A 122 20.89 -2.08 -16.63
N ASN A 123 21.84 -1.16 -16.85
CA ASN A 123 21.83 0.18 -16.26
C ASN A 123 21.52 1.32 -17.24
N LEU A 124 21.11 1.04 -18.49
CA LEU A 124 20.85 2.10 -19.48
C LEU A 124 19.81 3.11 -18.98
N TYR A 125 18.69 2.64 -18.44
CA TYR A 125 17.64 3.52 -17.93
C TYR A 125 18.07 4.29 -16.67
N VAL A 126 18.89 3.69 -15.82
CA VAL A 126 19.47 4.35 -14.64
C VAL A 126 20.38 5.50 -15.08
N ASP A 127 21.22 5.26 -16.08
CA ASP A 127 22.11 6.27 -16.66
C ASP A 127 21.32 7.40 -17.33
N LEU A 128 20.21 7.09 -18.03
CA LEU A 128 19.29 8.09 -18.58
C LEU A 128 18.66 8.96 -17.49
N VAL A 129 18.18 8.38 -16.38
CA VAL A 129 17.61 9.15 -15.26
C VAL A 129 18.67 10.08 -14.65
N LYS A 130 19.90 9.59 -14.49
CA LYS A 130 21.01 10.37 -13.97
C LYS A 130 21.37 11.55 -14.89
N GLN A 131 21.55 11.29 -16.19
CA GLN A 131 21.95 12.31 -17.15
C GLN A 131 20.85 13.37 -17.36
N THR A 132 19.60 12.96 -17.49
CA THR A 132 18.46 13.89 -17.61
C THR A 132 18.31 14.77 -16.37
N SER A 133 18.52 14.23 -15.17
CA SER A 133 18.50 15.02 -13.93
C SER A 133 19.63 16.03 -13.88
N ALA A 134 20.85 15.64 -14.26
CA ALA A 134 22.00 16.55 -14.33
C ALA A 134 21.74 17.73 -15.27
N VAL A 135 21.17 17.48 -16.46
CA VAL A 135 20.81 18.52 -17.43
C VAL A 135 19.73 19.46 -16.88
N LEU A 136 18.67 18.92 -16.28
CA LEU A 136 17.58 19.71 -15.71
C LEU A 136 18.04 20.61 -14.56
N ASP A 137 18.93 20.11 -13.72
CA ASP A 137 19.43 20.83 -12.53
C ASP A 137 20.51 21.86 -12.89
N SER A 138 21.32 21.61 -13.92
CA SER A 138 22.47 22.46 -14.28
C SER A 138 22.08 23.65 -15.15
N TYR A 139 21.05 23.52 -15.99
CA TYR A 139 20.72 24.51 -17.03
C TYR A 139 19.31 25.09 -16.86
N PHE A 140 19.08 25.91 -15.82
CA PHE A 140 17.76 26.50 -15.55
C PHE A 140 17.12 27.25 -16.75
N TRP A 141 17.95 27.78 -17.65
CA TRP A 141 17.51 28.51 -18.83
C TRP A 141 16.77 27.65 -19.86
N ILE A 142 16.94 26.31 -19.86
CA ILE A 142 16.33 25.40 -20.86
C ILE A 142 14.79 25.36 -20.79
N ASN A 143 14.18 25.89 -19.73
CA ASN A 143 12.74 25.96 -19.55
C ASN A 143 12.11 27.22 -20.16
N HIS A 144 12.92 28.14 -20.69
CA HIS A 144 12.42 29.37 -21.30
C HIS A 144 11.88 29.13 -22.71
N LYS A 145 10.86 29.91 -23.11
CA LYS A 145 10.26 29.81 -24.46
C LYS A 145 11.26 30.19 -25.55
N GLU A 146 12.14 31.15 -25.23
CA GLU A 146 13.21 31.64 -26.09
C GLU A 146 14.29 30.58 -26.36
N THR A 147 14.34 29.51 -25.56
CA THR A 147 15.24 28.36 -25.73
C THR A 147 14.47 27.10 -26.11
N PHE A 148 13.26 27.27 -26.67
CA PHE A 148 12.39 26.19 -27.13
C PHE A 148 11.91 25.22 -26.03
N ALA A 149 11.97 25.62 -24.75
CA ALA A 149 11.50 24.82 -23.62
C ALA A 149 12.05 23.37 -23.60
N LEU A 150 13.33 23.19 -23.97
CA LEU A 150 14.00 21.89 -24.03
C LEU A 150 13.88 21.09 -22.72
N GLY A 151 13.79 21.76 -21.57
CA GLY A 151 13.58 21.11 -20.27
C GLY A 151 12.31 20.27 -20.20
N GLU A 152 11.24 20.63 -20.91
CA GLU A 152 10.01 19.81 -20.98
C GLU A 152 10.30 18.45 -21.63
N VAL A 153 11.07 18.44 -22.72
CA VAL A 153 11.45 17.21 -23.44
C VAL A 153 12.36 16.34 -22.58
N VAL A 154 13.37 16.94 -21.93
CA VAL A 154 14.30 16.22 -21.04
C VAL A 154 13.56 15.62 -19.84
N LEU A 155 12.58 16.33 -19.30
CA LEU A 155 11.74 15.84 -18.21
C LEU A 155 10.89 14.63 -18.64
N GLU A 156 10.29 14.66 -19.83
CA GLU A 156 9.54 13.52 -20.35
C GLU A 156 10.44 12.29 -20.59
N ILE A 157 11.67 12.48 -21.08
CA ILE A 157 12.65 11.40 -21.21
C ILE A 157 12.97 10.81 -19.83
N ARG A 158 13.17 11.66 -18.80
CA ARG A 158 13.42 11.19 -17.42
C ARG A 158 12.28 10.33 -16.91
N LYS A 159 11.03 10.81 -17.03
CA LYS A 159 9.84 10.08 -16.58
C LYS A 159 9.72 8.72 -17.28
N ALA A 160 9.98 8.67 -18.59
CA ALA A 160 9.95 7.43 -19.34
C ALA A 160 11.04 6.44 -18.87
N ALA A 161 12.25 6.94 -18.59
CA ALA A 161 13.33 6.13 -18.06
C ALA A 161 13.04 5.62 -16.63
N GLU A 162 12.49 6.45 -15.73
CA GLU A 162 12.08 6.06 -14.38
C GLU A 162 11.00 4.97 -14.40
N ALA A 163 10.00 5.11 -15.28
CA ALA A 163 8.96 4.11 -15.48
C ALA A 163 9.56 2.79 -15.99
N ALA A 164 10.51 2.85 -16.91
CA ALA A 164 11.21 1.66 -17.43
C ALA A 164 12.07 0.96 -16.36
N VAL A 165 12.79 1.71 -15.52
CA VAL A 165 13.53 1.13 -14.36
C VAL A 165 12.57 0.40 -13.44
N THR A 166 11.48 1.05 -13.06
CA THR A 166 10.49 0.47 -12.16
C THR A 166 9.89 -0.82 -12.72
N GLU A 167 9.59 -0.85 -14.02
CA GLU A 167 9.04 -2.05 -14.66
C GLU A 167 10.09 -3.16 -14.79
N TYR A 168 11.34 -2.81 -15.08
CA TYR A 168 12.44 -3.76 -15.14
C TYR A 168 12.70 -4.43 -13.78
N GLU A 169 12.72 -3.65 -12.70
CA GLU A 169 12.87 -4.16 -11.33
C GLU A 169 11.73 -5.14 -10.97
N LYS A 170 10.48 -4.81 -11.31
CA LYS A 170 9.35 -5.74 -11.11
C LYS A 170 9.53 -7.04 -11.87
N VAL A 171 9.97 -6.97 -13.12
CA VAL A 171 10.24 -8.17 -13.93
C VAL A 171 11.35 -9.02 -13.31
N LEU A 172 12.43 -8.41 -12.81
CA LEU A 172 13.50 -9.11 -12.12
C LEU A 172 13.01 -9.80 -10.84
N GLN A 173 12.25 -9.09 -10.00
CA GLN A 173 11.67 -9.66 -8.78
C GLN A 173 10.73 -10.82 -9.08
N LEU A 174 9.85 -10.69 -10.09
CA LEU A 174 8.97 -11.76 -10.52
C LEU A 174 9.76 -12.99 -11.00
N ARG A 175 10.81 -12.79 -11.81
CA ARG A 175 11.67 -13.89 -12.26
C ARG A 175 12.38 -14.59 -11.10
N GLN A 176 12.90 -13.84 -10.12
CA GLN A 176 13.55 -14.41 -8.95
C GLN A 176 12.57 -15.19 -8.08
N ASN A 177 11.38 -14.64 -7.81
CA ASN A 177 10.33 -15.31 -7.05
C ASN A 177 9.86 -16.58 -7.74
N THR A 178 9.54 -16.53 -9.04
CA THR A 178 9.15 -17.72 -9.81
C THR A 178 10.24 -18.78 -9.74
N LYS A 179 11.51 -18.41 -9.97
CA LYS A 179 12.64 -19.36 -9.91
C LYS A 179 12.77 -20.01 -8.53
N LYS A 180 12.61 -19.25 -7.46
CA LYS A 180 12.68 -19.74 -6.08
C LYS A 180 11.52 -20.71 -5.80
N THR A 181 10.29 -20.31 -6.07
CA THR A 181 9.10 -21.15 -5.84
C THR A 181 9.18 -22.45 -6.65
N THR A 182 9.63 -22.39 -7.91
CA THR A 182 9.84 -23.60 -8.73
C THR A 182 10.91 -24.52 -8.12
N ALA A 183 12.02 -23.98 -7.63
CA ALA A 183 13.07 -24.78 -7.00
C ALA A 183 12.63 -25.42 -5.66
N ASP A 184 11.82 -24.70 -4.89
CA ASP A 184 11.26 -25.21 -3.63
C ASP A 184 10.32 -26.39 -3.88
N ILE A 185 9.40 -26.26 -4.84
CA ILE A 185 8.48 -27.35 -5.23
C ILE A 185 9.24 -28.54 -5.84
N GLU A 186 10.27 -28.29 -6.64
CA GLU A 186 11.14 -29.36 -7.17
C GLU A 186 11.82 -30.12 -6.02
N THR A 187 12.31 -29.42 -5.00
CA THR A 187 12.95 -30.01 -3.83
C THR A 187 11.95 -30.82 -3.00
N GLN A 188 10.76 -30.27 -2.75
CA GLN A 188 9.68 -30.98 -2.08
C GLN A 188 9.28 -32.25 -2.84
N THR A 189 9.22 -32.19 -4.17
CA THR A 189 8.94 -33.34 -5.04
C THR A 189 9.99 -34.44 -4.88
N LYS A 190 11.27 -34.08 -4.93
CA LYS A 190 12.37 -35.05 -4.74
C LYS A 190 12.35 -35.68 -3.35
N ASN A 191 12.08 -34.89 -2.32
CA ASN A 191 11.99 -35.37 -0.94
C ASN A 191 10.81 -36.32 -0.75
N ALA A 192 9.63 -35.98 -1.30
CA ALA A 192 8.45 -36.84 -1.28
C ALA A 192 8.73 -38.18 -1.96
N PHE A 193 9.37 -38.18 -3.13
CA PHE A 193 9.74 -39.42 -3.82
C PHE A 193 10.73 -40.26 -3.02
N THR A 194 11.77 -39.64 -2.45
CA THR A 194 12.75 -40.35 -1.62
C THR A 194 12.11 -40.99 -0.39
N ASN A 195 11.21 -40.25 0.28
CA ASN A 195 10.47 -40.76 1.42
C ASN A 195 9.58 -41.94 1.04
N ILE A 196 8.87 -41.86 -0.09
CA ILE A 196 8.03 -42.95 -0.60
C ILE A 196 8.87 -44.17 -0.97
N ASP A 197 10.03 -43.98 -1.60
CA ASP A 197 10.90 -45.08 -2.01
C ASP A 197 11.52 -45.81 -0.79
N HIS A 198 11.75 -45.12 0.34
CA HIS A 198 12.31 -45.71 1.57
C HIS A 198 11.27 -46.19 2.58
N ARG A 199 10.00 -45.77 2.45
CA ARG A 199 8.94 -46.12 3.39
C ARG A 199 8.53 -47.59 3.22
N ARG A 200 8.37 -48.29 4.35
CA ARG A 200 7.69 -49.59 4.37
C ARG A 200 6.19 -49.35 4.39
N PHE A 201 5.47 -50.04 3.51
CA PHE A 201 4.02 -49.92 3.36
C PHE A 201 3.35 -51.12 3.99
N ASP A 202 3.45 -51.20 5.32
CA ASP A 202 2.93 -52.31 6.11
C ASP A 202 1.50 -52.03 6.62
N LYS A 203 1.10 -50.74 6.69
CA LYS A 203 -0.24 -50.30 7.08
C LYS A 203 -0.89 -49.49 5.95
N ILE A 204 -2.23 -49.51 5.92
CA ILE A 204 -3.00 -48.70 4.97
C ILE A 204 -2.75 -47.19 5.13
N ASP A 205 -2.53 -46.71 6.36
CA ASP A 205 -2.23 -45.30 6.64
C ASP A 205 -0.98 -44.81 5.91
N ASP A 206 0.03 -45.68 5.70
CA ASP A 206 1.26 -45.33 4.97
C ASP A 206 0.96 -45.00 3.50
N PHE A 207 0.01 -45.73 2.88
CA PHE A 207 -0.46 -45.46 1.53
C PHE A 207 -1.28 -44.17 1.48
N VAL A 208 -2.24 -44.00 2.39
CA VAL A 208 -3.13 -42.84 2.42
C VAL A 208 -2.33 -41.55 2.60
N GLN A 209 -1.42 -41.49 3.58
CA GLN A 209 -0.57 -40.31 3.81
C GLN A 209 0.31 -39.98 2.60
N SER A 210 0.89 -41.00 1.97
CA SER A 210 1.78 -40.82 0.83
C SER A 210 1.01 -40.38 -0.43
N LEU A 211 -0.19 -40.93 -0.67
CA LEU A 211 -1.06 -40.52 -1.77
C LEU A 211 -1.65 -39.12 -1.56
N ALA A 212 -2.02 -38.76 -0.33
CA ALA A 212 -2.45 -37.42 0.02
C ALA A 212 -1.34 -36.38 -0.23
N SER A 213 -0.10 -36.70 0.19
CA SER A 213 1.08 -35.86 -0.05
C SER A 213 1.35 -35.67 -1.55
N LEU A 214 1.29 -36.74 -2.35
CA LEU A 214 1.44 -36.64 -3.81
C LEU A 214 0.31 -35.85 -4.48
N ARG A 215 -0.93 -35.96 -3.99
CA ARG A 215 -2.07 -35.18 -4.50
C ARG A 215 -1.89 -33.68 -4.23
N SER A 216 -1.49 -33.31 -3.02
CA SER A 216 -1.17 -31.92 -2.66
C SER A 216 -0.05 -31.37 -3.55
N LEU A 217 1.05 -32.11 -3.63
CA LEU A 217 2.21 -31.74 -4.43
C LEU A 217 1.86 -31.58 -5.92
N ARG A 218 0.98 -32.44 -6.46
CA ARG A 218 0.50 -32.29 -7.84
C ARG A 218 -0.27 -30.98 -8.02
N GLY A 219 -1.09 -30.59 -7.05
CA GLY A 219 -1.75 -29.28 -7.04
C GLY A 219 -0.75 -28.13 -7.03
N ASP A 220 0.27 -28.21 -6.19
CA ASP A 220 1.34 -27.21 -6.11
C ASP A 220 2.09 -27.09 -7.44
N VAL A 221 2.44 -28.22 -8.08
CA VAL A 221 3.08 -28.24 -9.41
C VAL A 221 2.18 -27.63 -10.48
N ILE A 222 0.87 -27.91 -10.47
CA ILE A 222 -0.07 -27.31 -11.42
C ILE A 222 -0.15 -25.78 -11.23
N SER A 223 -0.15 -25.31 -9.98
CA SER A 223 -0.19 -23.87 -9.67
C SER A 223 1.02 -23.10 -10.19
N LEU A 224 2.18 -23.76 -10.38
CA LEU A 224 3.35 -23.14 -11.00
C LEU A 224 3.07 -22.65 -12.43
N ARG A 225 2.11 -23.25 -13.15
CA ARG A 225 1.76 -22.84 -14.52
C ARG A 225 1.21 -21.43 -14.59
N ASP A 226 0.63 -20.93 -13.50
CA ASP A 226 0.06 -19.59 -13.41
C ASP A 226 1.13 -18.51 -13.12
N LEU A 227 2.36 -18.92 -12.77
CA LEU A 227 3.45 -17.99 -12.50
C LEU A 227 4.05 -17.45 -13.81
N ARG A 228 4.24 -16.13 -13.85
CA ARG A 228 4.94 -15.47 -14.97
C ARG A 228 6.40 -15.90 -15.04
N TYR A 229 6.90 -16.09 -16.26
CA TYR A 229 8.29 -16.51 -16.55
C TYR A 229 8.67 -17.91 -16.07
N VAL A 230 7.69 -18.78 -15.77
CA VAL A 230 7.95 -20.17 -15.41
C VAL A 230 8.45 -20.98 -16.62
N ASP A 231 9.31 -21.96 -16.38
CA ASP A 231 9.67 -22.97 -17.37
C ASP A 231 8.56 -24.03 -17.45
N HIS A 232 7.64 -23.85 -18.40
CA HIS A 232 6.54 -24.80 -18.63
C HIS A 232 7.04 -26.23 -18.91
N SER A 233 8.20 -26.39 -19.55
CA SER A 233 8.75 -27.72 -19.83
C SER A 233 9.15 -28.46 -18.54
N LEU A 234 9.65 -27.72 -17.54
CA LEU A 234 9.98 -28.28 -16.23
C LEU A 234 8.72 -28.66 -15.47
N VAL A 235 7.71 -27.80 -15.48
CA VAL A 235 6.42 -28.06 -14.82
C VAL A 235 5.76 -29.31 -15.40
N ASP A 236 5.73 -29.47 -16.72
CA ASP A 236 5.17 -30.65 -17.39
C ASP A 236 5.92 -31.94 -17.00
N ARG A 237 7.25 -31.88 -16.88
CA ARG A 237 8.06 -33.02 -16.41
C ARG A 237 7.77 -33.37 -14.94
N LEU A 238 7.63 -32.37 -14.08
CA LEU A 238 7.29 -32.57 -12.66
C LEU A 238 5.89 -33.19 -12.52
N GLU A 239 4.90 -32.64 -13.21
CA GLU A 239 3.52 -33.14 -13.15
C GLU A 239 3.46 -34.59 -13.62
N LYS A 240 4.11 -34.90 -14.75
CA LYS A 240 4.18 -36.27 -15.26
C LYS A 240 4.84 -37.23 -14.26
N SER A 241 5.96 -36.81 -13.66
CA SER A 241 6.68 -37.63 -12.68
C SER A 241 5.84 -37.91 -11.43
N VAL A 242 5.13 -36.89 -10.91
CA VAL A 242 4.22 -37.04 -9.77
C VAL A 242 3.04 -37.94 -10.14
N GLY A 243 2.48 -37.78 -11.34
CA GLY A 243 1.42 -38.64 -11.86
C GLY A 243 1.81 -40.12 -11.93
N GLU A 244 2.95 -40.42 -12.55
CA GLU A 244 3.46 -41.80 -12.66
C GLU A 244 3.74 -42.45 -11.30
N ARG A 245 4.28 -41.67 -10.34
CA ARG A 245 4.52 -42.15 -8.97
C ARG A 245 3.21 -42.38 -8.21
N THR A 246 2.22 -41.50 -8.41
CA THR A 246 0.88 -41.64 -7.82
C THR A 246 0.20 -42.91 -8.32
N GLU A 247 0.24 -43.16 -9.63
CA GLU A 247 -0.38 -44.35 -10.24
C GLU A 247 0.27 -45.64 -9.72
N LYS A 248 1.61 -45.72 -9.69
CA LYS A 248 2.33 -46.88 -9.13
C LYS A 248 1.96 -47.14 -7.67
N LEU A 249 1.87 -46.09 -6.86
CA LEU A 249 1.53 -46.21 -5.44
C LEU A 249 0.06 -46.61 -5.25
N ALA A 250 -0.85 -46.05 -6.06
CA ALA A 250 -2.27 -46.38 -6.03
C ALA A 250 -2.52 -47.85 -6.40
N THR A 251 -1.83 -48.39 -7.41
CA THR A 251 -1.91 -49.81 -7.76
C THR A 251 -1.45 -50.71 -6.60
N ARG A 252 -0.35 -50.36 -5.93
CA ARG A 252 0.11 -51.08 -4.72
C ARG A 252 -0.89 -50.99 -3.57
N CYS A 253 -1.54 -49.84 -3.40
CA CYS A 253 -2.59 -49.63 -2.40
C CYS A 253 -3.80 -50.53 -2.67
N VAL A 254 -4.26 -50.62 -3.92
CA VAL A 254 -5.35 -51.54 -4.32
C VAL A 254 -4.97 -52.99 -4.02
N SER A 255 -3.76 -53.42 -4.35
CA SER A 255 -3.30 -54.77 -3.99
C SER A 255 -3.25 -55.01 -2.48
N PHE A 256 -2.96 -53.98 -1.68
CA PHE A 256 -3.00 -54.06 -0.22
C PHE A 256 -4.44 -54.18 0.31
N LEU A 257 -5.38 -53.39 -0.24
CA LEU A 257 -6.79 -53.37 0.15
C LEU A 257 -7.54 -54.69 -0.09
N LEU A 258 -7.02 -55.56 -0.96
CA LEU A 258 -7.56 -56.90 -1.19
C LEU A 258 -7.29 -57.88 -0.04
N ARG A 259 -6.44 -57.53 0.93
CA ARG A 259 -6.19 -58.35 2.12
C ARG A 259 -7.34 -58.20 3.11
N GLU A 260 -7.70 -59.29 3.77
CA GLU A 260 -8.81 -59.31 4.75
C GLU A 260 -8.56 -58.40 5.96
N ASP A 261 -7.30 -58.15 6.32
CA ASP A 261 -6.88 -57.32 7.46
C ASP A 261 -6.55 -55.86 7.09
N ALA A 262 -6.68 -55.48 5.82
CA ALA A 262 -6.20 -54.19 5.30
C ALA A 262 -6.85 -52.97 5.99
N LEU A 263 -8.15 -53.05 6.27
CA LEU A 263 -8.92 -51.97 6.90
C LEU A 263 -9.05 -52.13 8.42
N LYS A 264 -8.40 -53.16 9.01
CA LYS A 264 -8.44 -53.39 10.46
C LYS A 264 -8.08 -52.15 11.28
N PRO A 265 -7.02 -51.37 10.93
CA PRO A 265 -6.69 -50.14 11.67
C PRO A 265 -7.83 -49.12 11.73
N TYR A 266 -8.63 -48.98 10.67
CA TYR A 266 -9.80 -48.10 10.67
C TYR A 266 -10.91 -48.64 11.58
N THR A 267 -11.18 -49.93 11.52
CA THR A 267 -12.15 -50.55 12.43
C THR A 267 -11.78 -50.35 13.89
N ASP A 268 -10.50 -50.52 14.21
CA ASP A 268 -9.97 -50.36 15.58
C ASP A 268 -10.03 -48.88 16.02
N ARG A 269 -9.68 -47.92 15.14
CA ARG A 269 -9.81 -46.47 15.41
C ARG A 269 -11.25 -46.06 15.64
N ILE A 270 -12.19 -46.54 14.82
CA ILE A 270 -13.63 -46.23 14.97
C ILE A 270 -14.16 -46.82 16.29
N ALA A 271 -13.75 -48.03 16.65
CA ALA A 271 -14.14 -48.64 17.93
C ALA A 271 -13.58 -47.85 19.13
N ALA A 272 -12.31 -47.46 19.08
CA ALA A 272 -11.69 -46.63 20.12
C ALA A 272 -12.37 -45.26 20.24
N ALA A 273 -12.63 -44.58 19.12
CA ALA A 273 -13.37 -43.32 19.11
C ALA A 273 -14.78 -43.51 19.69
N THR A 274 -15.47 -44.60 19.35
CA THR A 274 -16.81 -44.88 19.89
C THR A 274 -16.79 -45.06 21.41
N GLN A 275 -15.79 -45.75 21.95
CA GLN A 275 -15.61 -45.89 23.39
C GLN A 275 -15.29 -44.55 24.06
N GLN A 276 -14.42 -43.74 23.44
CA GLN A 276 -14.10 -42.40 23.94
C GLN A 276 -15.35 -41.51 24.03
N ILE A 277 -16.29 -41.60 23.07
CA ILE A 277 -17.56 -40.84 23.10
C ILE A 277 -18.31 -41.04 24.43
N GLU A 278 -18.33 -42.27 24.96
CA GLU A 278 -19.03 -42.59 26.22
C GLU A 278 -18.37 -41.92 27.43
N ASP A 279 -17.03 -41.84 27.42
CA ASP A 279 -16.22 -41.30 28.52
C ASP A 279 -16.04 -39.78 28.46
N VAL A 280 -16.38 -39.13 27.34
CA VAL A 280 -16.21 -37.68 27.19
C VAL A 280 -17.12 -36.92 28.17
N GLN A 281 -16.51 -36.02 28.94
CA GLN A 281 -17.19 -35.15 29.91
C GLN A 281 -17.21 -33.67 29.51
N LYS A 282 -16.45 -33.27 28.49
CA LYS A 282 -16.33 -31.87 28.05
C LYS A 282 -16.54 -31.72 26.56
N VAL A 283 -17.16 -30.63 26.13
CA VAL A 283 -17.37 -30.32 24.70
C VAL A 283 -16.03 -30.18 23.96
N ALA A 284 -15.01 -29.62 24.63
CA ALA A 284 -13.67 -29.50 24.05
C ALA A 284 -13.02 -30.85 23.72
N ASP A 285 -13.24 -31.86 24.56
CA ASP A 285 -12.73 -33.22 24.31
C ASP A 285 -13.60 -33.95 23.28
N ALA A 286 -14.91 -33.68 23.26
CA ALA A 286 -15.81 -34.19 22.23
C ALA A 286 -15.41 -33.72 20.82
N ARG A 287 -14.98 -32.45 20.68
CA ARG A 287 -14.46 -31.90 19.41
C ARG A 287 -13.17 -32.57 18.94
N LYS A 288 -12.32 -33.05 19.86
CA LYS A 288 -11.12 -33.83 19.46
C LYS A 288 -11.53 -35.17 18.86
N VAL A 289 -12.48 -35.85 19.49
CA VAL A 289 -13.03 -37.10 18.97
C VAL A 289 -13.73 -36.86 17.62
N GLU A 290 -14.42 -35.73 17.46
CA GLU A 290 -15.02 -35.32 16.18
C GLU A 290 -13.97 -35.24 15.07
N GLN A 291 -12.85 -34.55 15.33
CA GLN A 291 -11.74 -34.44 14.39
C GLN A 291 -11.14 -35.80 14.03
N GLU A 292 -11.00 -36.72 14.99
CA GLU A 292 -10.50 -38.08 14.73
C GLU A 292 -11.45 -38.89 13.83
N ILE A 293 -12.76 -38.77 14.05
CA ILE A 293 -13.80 -39.42 13.24
C ILE A 293 -13.85 -38.80 11.83
N GLU A 294 -13.75 -37.48 11.72
CA GLU A 294 -13.70 -36.78 10.43
C GLU A 294 -12.45 -37.11 9.62
N ALA A 295 -11.28 -37.13 10.27
CA ALA A 295 -10.03 -37.56 9.64
C ALA A 295 -10.18 -38.98 9.06
N SER A 296 -10.72 -39.91 9.86
CA SER A 296 -10.97 -41.29 9.40
C SER A 296 -11.97 -41.35 8.23
N SER A 297 -13.01 -40.50 8.24
CA SER A 297 -13.98 -40.40 7.14
C SER A 297 -13.32 -39.90 5.86
N SER A 298 -12.51 -38.84 5.94
CA SER A 298 -11.82 -38.25 4.79
C SER A 298 -10.79 -39.22 4.19
N GLU A 299 -10.07 -39.95 5.04
CA GLU A 299 -9.15 -41.01 4.61
C GLU A 299 -9.89 -42.12 3.85
N LEU A 300 -11.05 -42.58 4.33
CA LEU A 300 -11.87 -43.57 3.62
C LEU A 300 -12.47 -43.04 2.32
N GLU A 301 -12.94 -41.79 2.28
CA GLU A 301 -13.42 -41.14 1.04
C GLU A 301 -12.32 -41.09 -0.01
N MET A 302 -11.09 -40.73 0.39
CA MET A 302 -9.94 -40.74 -0.50
C MET A 302 -9.65 -42.13 -1.06
N LEU A 303 -9.76 -43.19 -0.24
CA LEU A 303 -9.61 -44.57 -0.72
C LEU A 303 -10.68 -44.94 -1.75
N ILE A 304 -11.94 -44.53 -1.56
CA ILE A 304 -13.01 -44.72 -2.56
C ILE A 304 -12.67 -44.00 -3.86
N GLU A 305 -12.22 -42.75 -3.80
CA GLU A 305 -11.83 -41.98 -4.98
C GLU A 305 -10.66 -42.63 -5.72
N ILE A 306 -9.62 -43.09 -5.00
CA ILE A 306 -8.46 -43.78 -5.58
C ILE A 306 -8.91 -45.05 -6.30
N VAL A 307 -9.68 -45.90 -5.62
CA VAL A 307 -10.20 -47.16 -6.17
C VAL A 307 -11.13 -46.90 -7.37
N SER A 308 -11.85 -45.77 -7.35
CA SER A 308 -12.79 -45.43 -8.41
C SER A 308 -12.14 -44.86 -9.67
N ASN A 309 -11.05 -44.10 -9.50
CA ASN A 309 -10.32 -43.44 -10.58
C ASN A 309 -9.23 -44.32 -11.19
N LEU A 310 -8.78 -45.36 -10.48
CA LEU A 310 -7.85 -46.33 -11.05
C LEU A 310 -8.58 -47.14 -12.13
N LYS A 311 -7.93 -47.35 -13.28
CA LYS A 311 -8.35 -48.34 -14.27
C LYS A 311 -8.03 -49.74 -13.71
N VAL A 312 -8.79 -50.17 -12.71
CA VAL A 312 -8.71 -51.54 -12.20
C VAL A 312 -9.25 -52.45 -13.30
N GLU A 313 -8.40 -53.35 -13.81
CA GLU A 313 -8.79 -54.29 -14.88
C GLU A 313 -9.89 -55.26 -14.44
N ASP A 314 -10.01 -55.51 -13.13
CA ASP A 314 -11.00 -56.42 -12.53
C ASP A 314 -12.10 -55.65 -11.78
N THR A 315 -13.28 -55.58 -12.39
CA THR A 315 -14.48 -54.94 -11.83
C THR A 315 -14.98 -55.62 -10.55
N THR A 316 -14.66 -56.90 -10.33
CA THR A 316 -15.08 -57.64 -9.14
C THR A 316 -14.26 -57.26 -7.91
N GLN A 317 -12.95 -57.11 -8.06
CA GLN A 317 -12.04 -56.63 -7.01
C GLN A 317 -12.39 -55.21 -6.54
N ARG A 318 -12.68 -54.32 -7.50
CA ARG A 318 -13.13 -52.95 -7.22
C ARG A 318 -14.41 -52.94 -6.38
N THR A 319 -15.38 -53.78 -6.72
CA THR A 319 -16.66 -53.87 -6.01
C THR A 319 -16.45 -54.36 -4.57
N ALA A 320 -15.64 -55.42 -4.37
CA ALA A 320 -15.33 -55.95 -3.05
C ALA A 320 -14.65 -54.92 -2.12
N ILE A 321 -13.74 -54.11 -2.65
CA ILE A 321 -13.08 -53.05 -1.89
C ILE A 321 -14.09 -51.96 -1.49
N ILE A 322 -14.95 -51.53 -2.43
CA ILE A 322 -15.98 -50.51 -2.16
C ILE A 322 -16.98 -50.99 -1.10
N ASP A 323 -17.41 -52.24 -1.14
CA ASP A 323 -18.33 -52.81 -0.14
C ASP A 323 -17.69 -52.88 1.26
N ASN A 324 -16.42 -53.27 1.33
CA ASN A 324 -15.65 -53.29 2.59
C ASN A 324 -15.45 -51.88 3.17
N ILE A 325 -15.19 -50.88 2.33
CA ILE A 325 -15.11 -49.48 2.78
C ILE A 325 -16.49 -48.97 3.23
N SER A 326 -17.55 -49.27 2.47
CA SER A 326 -18.94 -48.85 2.77
C SER A 326 -19.43 -49.38 4.11
N THR A 327 -19.03 -50.60 4.47
CA THR A 327 -19.30 -51.20 5.79
C THR A 327 -18.65 -50.40 6.92
N ASN A 328 -17.40 -49.95 6.74
CA ASN A 328 -16.72 -49.09 7.71
C ASN A 328 -17.33 -47.68 7.77
N PHE A 329 -17.77 -47.16 6.62
CA PHE A 329 -18.45 -45.86 6.53
C PHE A 329 -19.75 -45.82 7.36
N SER A 330 -20.50 -46.93 7.36
CA SER A 330 -21.71 -47.08 8.17
C SER A 330 -21.39 -46.97 9.67
N LYS A 331 -20.27 -47.55 10.13
CA LYS A 331 -19.80 -47.45 11.53
C LYS A 331 -19.37 -46.02 11.88
N ILE A 332 -18.68 -45.32 10.97
CA ILE A 332 -18.34 -43.90 11.14
C ILE A 332 -19.60 -43.05 11.31
N ASN A 333 -20.61 -43.26 10.46
CA ASN A 333 -21.86 -42.50 10.56
C ASN A 333 -22.60 -42.78 11.87
N GLN A 334 -22.56 -44.01 12.37
CA GLN A 334 -23.11 -44.36 13.68
C GLN A 334 -22.33 -43.67 14.82
N ALA A 335 -21.00 -43.65 14.76
CA ALA A 335 -20.16 -42.94 15.72
C ALA A 335 -20.41 -41.43 15.69
N ARG A 336 -20.51 -40.81 14.50
CA ARG A 336 -20.90 -39.39 14.34
C ARG A 336 -22.24 -39.08 14.97
N ALA A 337 -23.26 -39.90 14.72
CA ALA A 337 -24.57 -39.72 15.32
C ALA A 337 -24.54 -39.83 16.84
N SER A 338 -23.75 -40.77 17.39
CA SER A 338 -23.54 -40.91 18.82
C SER A 338 -22.83 -39.70 19.44
N LEU A 339 -21.73 -39.25 18.82
CA LEU A 339 -20.98 -38.08 19.24
C LEU A 339 -21.83 -36.81 19.22
N LYS A 340 -22.64 -36.60 18.16
CA LYS A 340 -23.55 -35.46 18.06
C LYS A 340 -24.57 -35.44 19.21
N ARG A 341 -25.13 -36.60 19.59
CA ARG A 341 -26.00 -36.70 20.76
C ARG A 341 -25.26 -36.37 22.05
N ARG A 342 -24.05 -36.91 22.23
CA ARG A 342 -23.23 -36.65 23.42
C ARG A 342 -22.83 -35.18 23.53
N ILE A 343 -22.44 -34.55 22.43
CA ILE A 343 -22.14 -33.11 22.36
C ILE A 343 -23.37 -32.30 22.80
N LYS A 344 -24.57 -32.64 22.31
CA LYS A 344 -25.79 -31.95 22.71
C LYS A 344 -26.08 -32.08 24.22
N GLU A 345 -25.88 -33.27 24.79
CA GLU A 345 -26.02 -33.50 26.24
C GLU A 345 -25.00 -32.67 27.06
N LEU A 346 -23.73 -32.68 26.65
CA LEU A 346 -22.66 -31.94 27.33
C LEU A 346 -22.85 -30.43 27.20
N MET A 347 -23.23 -29.93 26.02
CA MET A 347 -23.51 -28.50 25.82
C MET A 347 -24.72 -28.04 26.65
N SER A 348 -25.70 -28.91 26.92
CA SER A 348 -26.80 -28.55 27.83
C SER A 348 -26.31 -28.33 29.27
N VAL A 349 -25.33 -29.10 29.76
CA VAL A 349 -24.83 -28.96 31.14
C VAL A 349 -23.74 -27.88 31.24
N GLU A 350 -22.76 -27.89 30.35
CA GLU A 350 -21.68 -26.90 30.31
C GLU A 350 -22.19 -25.52 29.86
N GLY A 351 -23.11 -25.50 28.90
CA GLY A 351 -23.71 -24.28 28.37
C GLY A 351 -24.49 -23.53 29.43
N VAL A 352 -25.20 -24.19 30.35
CA VAL A 352 -25.88 -23.53 31.48
C VAL A 352 -24.87 -22.82 32.39
N ALA A 353 -23.76 -23.48 32.74
CA ALA A 353 -22.76 -22.89 33.62
C ALA A 353 -22.05 -21.70 32.96
N GLU A 354 -21.67 -21.85 31.69
CA GLU A 354 -21.02 -20.79 30.92
C GLU A 354 -21.96 -19.61 30.66
N PHE A 355 -23.20 -19.87 30.26
CA PHE A 355 -24.22 -18.85 30.02
C PHE A 355 -24.45 -17.99 31.26
N ASN A 356 -24.61 -18.63 32.43
CA ASN A 356 -24.76 -17.91 33.70
C ASN A 356 -23.55 -17.02 34.04
N ALA A 357 -22.33 -17.47 33.74
CA ALA A 357 -21.13 -16.67 33.94
C ALA A 357 -21.08 -15.46 32.99
N GLN A 358 -21.44 -15.65 31.72
CA GLN A 358 -21.47 -14.59 30.71
C GLN A 358 -22.56 -13.55 31.01
N ILE A 359 -23.77 -13.97 31.36
CA ILE A 359 -24.84 -13.07 31.80
C ILE A 359 -24.42 -12.27 33.03
N LYS A 360 -23.71 -12.90 33.98
CA LYS A 360 -23.18 -12.20 35.16
C LYS A 360 -22.18 -11.11 34.77
N LEU A 361 -21.26 -11.39 33.85
CA LEU A 361 -20.31 -10.41 33.33
C LEU A 361 -21.01 -9.29 32.56
N LEU A 362 -22.00 -9.62 31.73
CA LEU A 362 -22.81 -8.66 31.00
C LEU A 362 -23.52 -7.70 31.97
N ASN A 363 -24.20 -8.23 32.99
CA ASN A 363 -24.87 -7.41 34.02
C ASN A 363 -23.87 -6.48 34.75
N GLN A 364 -22.65 -6.95 35.05
CA GLN A 364 -21.61 -6.11 35.64
C GLN A 364 -21.14 -5.00 34.67
N GLY A 365 -21.01 -5.33 33.38
CA GLY A 365 -20.69 -4.38 32.33
C GLY A 365 -21.75 -3.29 32.19
N VAL A 366 -23.04 -3.65 32.22
CA VAL A 366 -24.18 -2.73 32.17
C VAL A 366 -24.09 -1.71 33.31
N VAL A 367 -23.90 -2.16 34.55
CA VAL A 367 -23.78 -1.26 35.71
C VAL A 367 -22.60 -0.30 35.55
N ASN A 368 -21.41 -0.84 35.21
CA ASN A 368 -20.20 -0.02 35.05
C ASN A 368 -20.37 1.04 33.96
N TYR A 369 -20.90 0.66 32.80
CA TYR A 369 -21.10 1.58 31.68
C TYR A 369 -22.18 2.64 31.97
N LEU A 370 -23.26 2.29 32.66
CA LEU A 370 -24.26 3.27 33.10
C LEU A 370 -23.67 4.29 34.08
N ASP A 371 -22.78 3.86 34.98
CA ASP A 371 -22.14 4.74 35.97
C ASP A 371 -21.21 5.77 35.32
N VAL A 372 -20.44 5.37 34.29
CA VAL A 372 -19.51 6.26 33.57
C VAL A 372 -20.16 7.03 32.41
N SER A 373 -21.45 6.84 32.18
CA SER A 373 -22.21 7.58 31.17
C SER A 373 -22.59 8.97 31.69
N ASP A 374 -21.87 9.98 31.22
CA ASP A 374 -22.04 11.40 31.58
C ASP A 374 -22.58 12.28 30.43
N SER A 375 -22.72 11.72 29.22
CA SER A 375 -23.31 12.38 28.06
C SER A 375 -24.26 11.44 27.28
N PRO A 376 -25.23 11.97 26.53
CA PRO A 376 -26.11 11.16 25.68
C PRO A 376 -25.34 10.31 24.66
N GLU A 377 -24.26 10.85 24.10
CA GLU A 377 -23.42 10.17 23.12
C GLU A 377 -22.69 8.99 23.75
N LYS A 378 -22.18 9.13 24.98
CA LYS A 378 -21.58 8.01 25.71
C LYS A 378 -22.60 6.91 26.04
N CYS A 379 -23.84 7.28 26.35
CA CYS A 379 -24.91 6.28 26.53
C CYS A 379 -25.10 5.46 25.24
N ASP A 380 -25.15 6.12 24.09
CA ASP A 380 -25.34 5.45 22.79
C ASP A 380 -24.12 4.55 22.44
N ASP A 381 -22.91 5.03 22.66
CA ASP A 381 -21.67 4.28 22.43
C ASP A 381 -21.60 3.00 23.29
N PHE A 382 -21.92 3.11 24.59
CA PHE A 382 -21.87 1.96 25.49
C PHE A 382 -23.04 1.00 25.27
N LEU A 383 -24.24 1.51 24.95
CA LEU A 383 -25.36 0.68 24.53
C LEU A 383 -24.98 -0.16 23.31
N THR A 384 -24.38 0.47 22.28
CA THR A 384 -23.93 -0.24 21.07
C THR A 384 -22.93 -1.35 21.41
N LYS A 385 -21.96 -1.08 22.29
CA LYS A 385 -21.00 -2.09 22.74
C LYS A 385 -21.66 -3.28 23.43
N LEU A 386 -22.62 -3.03 24.31
CA LEU A 386 -23.34 -4.10 25.01
C LEU A 386 -24.26 -4.87 24.06
N MET A 387 -24.87 -4.22 23.08
CA MET A 387 -25.70 -4.88 22.07
C MET A 387 -24.87 -5.86 21.23
N ILE A 388 -23.66 -5.48 20.82
CA ILE A 388 -22.75 -6.39 20.12
C ILE A 388 -22.42 -7.61 20.99
N GLN A 389 -22.19 -7.41 22.30
CA GLN A 389 -21.95 -8.54 23.22
C GLN A 389 -23.16 -9.46 23.36
N VAL A 390 -24.38 -8.90 23.40
CA VAL A 390 -25.62 -9.69 23.41
C VAL A 390 -25.76 -10.48 22.11
N GLU A 391 -25.56 -9.86 20.95
CA GLU A 391 -25.61 -10.53 19.64
C GLU A 391 -24.57 -11.66 19.52
N GLU A 392 -23.36 -11.48 20.06
CA GLU A 392 -22.33 -12.53 20.12
C GLU A 392 -22.80 -13.72 20.97
N LEU A 393 -23.43 -13.45 22.12
CA LEU A 393 -24.01 -14.49 22.96
C LEU A 393 -25.19 -15.19 22.28
N GLU A 394 -26.08 -14.46 21.58
CA GLU A 394 -27.20 -15.03 20.83
C GLU A 394 -26.70 -15.97 19.72
N GLY A 395 -25.66 -15.57 18.98
CA GLY A 395 -25.04 -16.42 17.97
C GLY A 395 -24.43 -17.69 18.57
N ARG A 396 -23.72 -17.53 19.70
CA ARG A 396 -23.03 -18.63 20.40
C ARG A 396 -23.98 -19.64 21.04
N PHE A 397 -25.11 -19.19 21.57
CA PHE A 397 -26.09 -20.03 22.27
C PHE A 397 -27.37 -20.30 21.46
N SER A 398 -27.34 -20.05 20.14
CA SER A 398 -28.47 -20.18 19.22
C SER A 398 -29.15 -21.56 19.18
N GLU A 399 -28.49 -22.61 19.66
CA GLU A 399 -29.04 -23.97 19.72
C GLU A 399 -29.93 -24.24 20.95
N PHE A 400 -30.06 -23.26 21.87
CA PHE A 400 -30.81 -23.39 23.13
C PHE A 400 -31.92 -22.34 23.24
N ASP A 401 -33.15 -22.73 22.91
CA ASP A 401 -34.33 -21.84 22.92
C ASP A 401 -34.51 -21.08 24.25
N GLU A 402 -34.24 -21.73 25.40
CA GLU A 402 -34.33 -21.10 26.73
C GLU A 402 -33.32 -19.95 26.92
N PHE A 403 -32.11 -20.06 26.35
CA PHE A 403 -31.11 -19.00 26.43
C PHE A 403 -31.42 -17.84 25.49
N VAL A 404 -32.02 -18.14 24.34
CA VAL A 404 -32.46 -17.12 23.37
C VAL A 404 -33.54 -16.23 23.99
N GLU A 405 -34.51 -16.82 24.70
CA GLU A 405 -35.55 -16.07 25.42
C GLU A 405 -34.93 -15.14 26.49
N GLN A 406 -34.02 -15.66 27.33
CA GLN A 406 -33.35 -14.85 28.35
C GLN A 406 -32.47 -13.73 27.78
N LEU A 407 -31.78 -13.97 26.65
CA LEU A 407 -30.99 -12.93 25.98
C LEU A 407 -31.87 -11.84 25.38
N THR A 408 -33.03 -12.22 24.84
CA THR A 408 -34.02 -11.27 24.32
C THR A 408 -34.53 -10.36 25.43
N GLU A 409 -34.92 -10.92 26.59
CA GLU A 409 -35.32 -10.13 27.76
C GLU A 409 -34.19 -9.20 28.23
N LYS A 410 -32.95 -9.71 28.28
CA LYS A 410 -31.78 -8.91 28.67
C LYS A 410 -31.49 -7.77 27.70
N ARG A 411 -31.68 -7.99 26.41
CA ARG A 411 -31.53 -6.95 25.38
C ARG A 411 -32.49 -5.79 25.65
N GLU A 412 -33.75 -6.10 25.91
CA GLU A 412 -34.77 -5.09 26.23
C GLU A 412 -34.45 -4.35 27.54
N GLU A 413 -34.01 -5.06 28.57
CA GLU A 413 -33.60 -4.47 29.86
C GLU A 413 -32.45 -3.47 29.69
N ILE A 414 -31.40 -3.85 28.94
CA ILE A 414 -30.24 -2.99 28.70
C ILE A 414 -30.67 -1.74 27.92
N TYR A 415 -31.45 -1.92 26.85
CA TYR A 415 -31.94 -0.80 26.05
C TYR A 415 -32.73 0.20 26.91
N ALA A 416 -33.68 -0.31 27.71
CA ALA A 416 -34.50 0.53 28.60
C ALA A 416 -33.67 1.27 29.66
N ALA A 417 -32.64 0.62 30.22
CA ALA A 417 -31.76 1.22 31.21
C ALA A 417 -30.93 2.39 30.62
N PHE A 418 -30.35 2.21 29.44
CA PHE A 418 -29.57 3.25 28.76
C PHE A 418 -30.44 4.41 28.28
N GLU A 419 -31.63 4.15 27.75
CA GLU A 419 -32.59 5.20 27.39
C GLU A 419 -33.02 6.01 28.62
N THR A 420 -33.31 5.35 29.74
CA THR A 420 -33.64 6.04 31.00
C THR A 420 -32.50 6.93 31.48
N ARG A 421 -31.25 6.44 31.42
CA ARG A 421 -30.07 7.22 31.79
C ARG A 421 -29.85 8.41 30.86
N LYS A 422 -30.01 8.22 29.56
CA LYS A 422 -29.91 9.27 28.54
C LYS A 422 -30.92 10.39 28.78
N LEU A 423 -32.18 10.03 29.02
CA LEU A 423 -33.24 10.98 29.36
C LEU A 423 -32.91 11.78 30.63
N ALA A 424 -32.41 11.12 31.68
CA ALA A 424 -32.00 11.79 32.92
C ALA A 424 -30.86 12.81 32.71
N ILE A 425 -29.88 12.49 31.87
CA ILE A 425 -28.77 13.41 31.51
C ILE A 425 -29.31 14.63 30.75
N VAL A 426 -30.16 14.39 29.74
CA VAL A 426 -30.78 15.46 28.94
C VAL A 426 -31.64 16.38 29.82
N GLU A 427 -32.42 15.81 30.74
CA GLU A 427 -33.23 16.58 31.68
C GLU A 427 -32.36 17.45 32.61
N SER A 428 -31.30 16.88 33.18
CA SER A 428 -30.34 17.62 34.02
C SER A 428 -29.69 18.79 33.26
N ARG A 429 -29.25 18.54 32.02
CA ARG A 429 -28.68 19.54 31.12
C ARG A 429 -29.68 20.67 30.83
N ASN A 430 -30.92 20.33 30.48
CA ASN A 430 -31.98 21.30 30.22
C ASN A 430 -32.32 22.15 31.46
N LYS A 431 -32.39 21.52 32.64
CA LYS A 431 -32.65 22.23 33.91
C LYS A 431 -31.54 23.24 34.22
N ARG A 432 -30.28 22.87 34.01
CA ARG A 432 -29.13 23.77 34.20
C ARG A 432 -29.14 24.92 33.18
N ALA A 433 -29.37 24.64 31.91
CA ALA A 433 -29.47 25.66 30.86
C ALA A 433 -30.61 26.67 31.16
N ASN A 434 -31.77 26.18 31.60
CA ASN A 434 -32.89 27.05 32.01
C ASN A 434 -32.55 27.93 33.22
N SER A 435 -31.79 27.41 34.19
CA SER A 435 -31.33 28.20 35.34
C SER A 435 -30.36 29.32 34.92
N LEU A 436 -29.43 29.01 34.03
CA LEU A 436 -28.49 29.97 33.45
C LEU A 436 -29.21 31.06 32.65
N ALA A 437 -30.18 30.69 31.82
CA ALA A 437 -30.97 31.64 31.04
C ALA A 437 -31.77 32.61 31.93
N LYS A 438 -32.46 32.10 32.96
CA LYS A 438 -33.14 32.95 33.96
C LYS A 438 -32.17 33.88 34.70
N SER A 439 -30.93 33.46 34.89
CA SER A 439 -29.90 34.33 35.46
C SER A 439 -29.46 35.42 34.48
N ALA A 440 -29.24 35.07 33.21
CA ALA A 440 -28.92 36.03 32.16
C ALA A 440 -30.05 37.06 31.97
N ASP A 441 -31.32 36.64 31.98
CA ASP A 441 -32.48 37.55 31.90
C ASP A 441 -32.41 38.66 32.94
N ARG A 442 -32.17 38.30 34.21
CA ARG A 442 -32.06 39.27 35.31
C ARG A 442 -30.89 40.23 35.11
N ILE A 443 -29.74 39.71 34.65
CA ILE A 443 -28.55 40.53 34.41
C ILE A 443 -28.76 41.46 33.22
N LEU A 444 -29.38 40.98 32.13
CA LEU A 444 -29.72 41.79 30.96
C LEU A 444 -30.68 42.94 31.30
N THR A 445 -31.67 42.72 32.17
CA THR A 445 -32.53 43.80 32.67
C THR A 445 -31.72 44.85 33.44
N GLY A 446 -30.78 44.42 34.29
CA GLY A 446 -29.86 45.33 34.99
C GLY A 446 -28.94 46.10 34.03
N ILE A 447 -28.41 45.42 33.02
CA ILE A 447 -27.58 46.03 31.97
C ILE A 447 -28.35 47.11 31.24
N LYS A 448 -29.59 46.84 30.83
CA LYS A 448 -30.45 47.80 30.15
C LYS A 448 -30.70 49.04 31.01
N SER A 449 -31.12 48.85 32.26
CA SER A 449 -31.41 49.98 33.17
C SER A 449 -30.18 50.85 33.42
N ARG A 450 -28.99 50.25 33.57
CA ARG A 450 -27.74 51.00 33.74
C ARG A 450 -27.29 51.71 32.47
N ALA A 451 -27.44 51.07 31.30
CA ALA A 451 -27.09 51.65 30.02
C ALA A 451 -27.94 52.88 29.67
N GLU A 452 -29.22 52.90 30.06
CA GLU A 452 -30.13 54.04 29.87
C GLU A 452 -29.69 55.30 30.63
N GLN A 453 -28.91 55.16 31.72
CA GLN A 453 -28.43 56.27 32.56
C GLN A 453 -27.12 56.90 32.08
N LEU A 454 -26.42 56.28 31.13
CA LEU A 454 -25.14 56.75 30.60
C LEU A 454 -25.35 57.95 29.67
N LYS A 455 -24.42 58.91 29.69
CA LYS A 455 -24.58 60.23 29.04
C LYS A 455 -23.76 60.42 27.78
N SER A 456 -22.84 59.51 27.49
CA SER A 456 -22.01 59.56 26.28
C SER A 456 -21.84 58.20 25.62
N ILE A 457 -21.57 58.21 24.31
CA ILE A 457 -21.27 56.99 23.55
C ILE A 457 -20.01 56.31 24.10
N ASN A 458 -19.03 57.07 24.56
CA ASN A 458 -17.80 56.54 25.15
C ASN A 458 -18.08 55.80 26.47
N GLU A 459 -18.96 56.33 27.32
CA GLU A 459 -19.40 55.65 28.55
C GLU A 459 -20.13 54.34 28.24
N ILE A 460 -21.03 54.34 27.25
CA ILE A 460 -21.74 53.13 26.81
C ILE A 460 -20.74 52.08 26.29
N ASN A 461 -19.81 52.47 25.42
CA ASN A 461 -18.82 51.54 24.90
C ASN A 461 -17.89 51.01 26.00
N GLY A 462 -17.47 51.85 26.95
CA GLY A 462 -16.65 51.44 28.11
C GLY A 462 -17.39 50.45 29.01
N TYR A 463 -18.67 50.70 29.27
CA TYR A 463 -19.54 49.82 30.04
C TYR A 463 -19.68 48.44 29.38
N PHE A 464 -19.99 48.38 28.08
CA PHE A 464 -20.10 47.12 27.33
C PHE A 464 -18.75 46.43 27.08
N ALA A 465 -17.63 47.15 27.18
CA ALA A 465 -16.31 46.55 27.03
C ALA A 465 -15.88 45.80 28.30
N SER A 466 -16.06 46.41 29.48
CA SER A 466 -15.33 45.99 30.70
C SER A 466 -16.16 45.87 31.98
N ASP A 467 -17.50 46.02 31.93
CA ASP A 467 -18.32 45.89 33.15
C ASP A 467 -18.56 44.43 33.55
N LEU A 468 -18.53 44.18 34.87
CA LEU A 468 -18.73 42.87 35.47
C LEU A 468 -20.05 42.20 35.06
N MET A 469 -21.13 42.97 34.86
CA MET A 469 -22.41 42.41 34.43
C MET A 469 -22.34 41.87 32.99
N ILE A 470 -21.60 42.54 32.12
CA ILE A 470 -21.41 42.13 30.73
C ILE A 470 -20.57 40.86 30.68
N ASP A 471 -19.48 40.81 31.46
CA ASP A 471 -18.63 39.62 31.54
C ASP A 471 -19.39 38.43 32.14
N LYS A 472 -20.25 38.64 33.14
CA LYS A 472 -21.15 37.61 33.66
C LYS A 472 -22.11 37.06 32.59
N VAL A 473 -22.65 37.92 31.72
CA VAL A 473 -23.52 37.47 30.61
C VAL A 473 -22.70 36.68 29.57
N ARG A 474 -21.48 37.14 29.22
CA ARG A 474 -20.57 36.40 28.34
C ARG A 474 -20.18 35.05 28.91
N ASP A 475 -19.94 34.96 30.22
CA ASP A 475 -19.68 33.71 30.93
C ASP A 475 -20.88 32.76 30.89
N ILE A 476 -22.11 33.26 31.08
CA ILE A 476 -23.33 32.46 30.95
C ILE A 476 -23.47 31.93 29.52
N VAL A 477 -23.20 32.77 28.52
CA VAL A 477 -23.20 32.37 27.11
C VAL A 477 -22.17 31.25 26.86
N ARG A 478 -20.95 31.37 27.40
CA ARG A 478 -19.95 30.29 27.31
C ARG A 478 -20.43 28.99 27.96
N GLN A 479 -21.00 29.06 29.16
CA GLN A 479 -21.54 27.89 29.87
C GLN A 479 -22.73 27.25 29.14
N LEU A 480 -23.60 28.03 28.51
CA LEU A 480 -24.68 27.49 27.66
C LEU A 480 -24.14 26.84 26.39
N GLY A 481 -23.04 27.38 25.83
CA GLY A 481 -22.31 26.75 24.72
C GLY A 481 -21.67 25.41 25.11
N GLU A 482 -21.09 25.30 26.31
CA GLU A 482 -20.59 24.03 26.86
C GLU A 482 -21.72 23.01 27.07
N LEU A 483 -22.91 23.48 27.44
CA LEU A 483 -24.13 22.67 27.48
C LEU A 483 -24.79 22.51 26.10
N GLN A 484 -24.11 22.89 25.01
CA GLN A 484 -24.58 22.74 23.63
C GLN A 484 -26.04 23.23 23.42
N ASP A 485 -26.47 24.28 24.12
CA ASP A 485 -27.81 24.90 23.98
C ASP A 485 -27.69 26.17 23.14
N THR A 486 -27.55 25.97 21.82
CA THR A 486 -27.30 27.04 20.84
C THR A 486 -28.43 28.06 20.77
N VAL A 487 -29.67 27.62 20.91
CA VAL A 487 -30.85 28.50 20.86
C VAL A 487 -30.79 29.55 21.96
N LYS A 488 -30.46 29.16 23.20
CA LYS A 488 -30.36 30.10 24.32
C LYS A 488 -29.11 30.97 24.24
N VAL A 489 -28.01 30.43 23.70
CA VAL A 489 -26.80 31.23 23.38
C VAL A 489 -27.15 32.38 22.45
N ASP A 490 -27.79 32.07 21.33
CA ASP A 490 -28.12 33.04 20.28
C ASP A 490 -29.12 34.10 20.78
N ASP A 491 -30.13 33.70 21.58
CA ASP A 491 -31.09 34.64 22.18
C ASP A 491 -30.40 35.65 23.10
N ILE A 492 -29.57 35.17 24.05
CA ILE A 492 -28.90 36.03 25.03
C ILE A 492 -27.90 36.96 24.34
N GLN A 493 -27.12 36.45 23.38
CA GLN A 493 -26.18 37.27 22.60
C GLN A 493 -26.91 38.35 21.79
N SER A 494 -28.01 37.97 21.12
CA SER A 494 -28.82 38.91 20.33
C SER A 494 -29.39 40.00 21.21
N ARG A 495 -29.96 39.66 22.37
CA ARG A 495 -30.51 40.63 23.32
C ARG A 495 -29.44 41.55 23.89
N LEU A 496 -28.26 41.04 24.22
CA LEU A 496 -27.15 41.88 24.67
C LEU A 496 -26.73 42.90 23.60
N LYS A 497 -26.67 42.47 22.33
CA LYS A 497 -26.36 43.33 21.19
C LYS A 497 -27.45 44.38 20.98
N SER A 498 -28.72 43.99 21.02
CA SER A 498 -29.86 44.91 20.89
C SER A 498 -29.86 45.96 22.00
N ILE A 499 -29.62 45.58 23.25
CA ILE A 499 -29.53 46.56 24.36
C ILE A 499 -28.44 47.59 24.09
N ARG A 500 -27.28 47.18 23.57
CA ARG A 500 -26.19 48.11 23.21
C ARG A 500 -26.62 49.09 22.12
N GLU A 501 -27.19 48.57 21.03
CA GLU A 501 -27.61 49.37 19.87
C GLU A 501 -28.74 50.34 20.22
N ASP A 502 -29.73 49.88 21.00
CA ASP A 502 -30.84 50.70 21.47
C ASP A 502 -30.36 51.78 22.45
N SER A 503 -29.43 51.47 23.35
CA SER A 503 -28.88 52.46 24.28
C SER A 503 -28.16 53.60 23.55
N VAL A 504 -27.40 53.28 22.48
CA VAL A 504 -26.76 54.29 21.63
C VAL A 504 -27.79 55.11 20.87
N ARG A 505 -28.84 54.47 20.33
CA ARG A 505 -29.92 55.15 19.60
C ARG A 505 -30.69 56.12 20.51
N GLN A 506 -31.17 55.64 21.65
CA GLN A 506 -31.90 56.46 22.63
C GLN A 506 -31.06 57.62 23.19
N LEU A 507 -29.74 57.46 23.28
CA LEU A 507 -28.85 58.55 23.67
C LEU A 507 -28.80 59.64 22.59
N LYS A 508 -28.71 59.25 21.31
CA LYS A 508 -28.76 60.18 20.18
C LYS A 508 -30.11 60.90 20.12
N ASP A 509 -31.21 60.16 20.22
CA ASP A 509 -32.56 60.74 20.20
C ASP A 509 -32.74 61.76 21.35
N ARG A 510 -32.21 61.46 22.55
CA ARG A 510 -32.19 62.40 23.68
C ARG A 510 -31.34 63.63 23.39
N GLN A 511 -30.15 63.46 22.81
CA GLN A 511 -29.27 64.59 22.48
C GLN A 511 -29.90 65.50 21.41
N GLU A 512 -30.58 64.96 20.41
CA GLU A 512 -31.28 65.73 19.38
C GLU A 512 -32.47 66.52 19.98
N LEU A 513 -33.27 65.92 20.86
CA LEU A 513 -34.38 66.58 21.56
C LEU A 513 -33.96 67.73 22.49
N PHE A 514 -32.74 67.71 23.03
CA PHE A 514 -32.20 68.78 23.88
C PHE A 514 -31.56 69.92 23.07
N VAL A 515 -31.31 69.74 21.78
CA VAL A 515 -30.72 70.76 20.88
C VAL A 515 -31.78 71.66 20.25
N ASP A 516 -33.04 71.21 20.12
CA ASP A 516 -34.16 71.98 19.56
C ASP A 516 -34.97 72.79 20.62
N GLY A 517 -34.47 72.87 21.87
CA GLY A 517 -35.16 73.52 23.01
C GLY A 517 -34.49 74.79 23.56
N GLU A 518 -33.43 75.29 22.94
CA GLU A 518 -32.81 76.61 23.25
C GLU A 518 -33.01 77.63 22.13
#